data_AF-A0A2K0ULV0-F1
#
_entry.id   AF-A0A2K0ULV0-F1
#
_cell.length_a   1.000
_cell.length_b   1.000
_cell.length_c   1.000
_cell.angle_alpha   90.00
_cell.angle_beta   90.00
_cell.angle_gamma   90.00
#
_symmetry.space_group_name_H-M   'P 1'
#
loop_
_entity.id
_entity.type
_entity.pdbx_description
1 polymer ?
#
loop_
_entity_poly.entity_id
_entity_poly.type
_entity_poly.pdbx_seq_one_letter_code
_entity_poly.pdbx_strand_id
1 'polypeptide(L)'
;MRPAKRALGSRCFEGTKRVVVDRELDVPIVGSRSCYVYERHIARKWIYNMAAKWRRSKRREVITDWDLLKSKTNIQNVSSSSDPRIIRSFKVIDDVLCGGQSSTLLRRLAYVRLMDLFSFLEGLISFERMSGRVIRERYYRDASIAIDIYMSAQEDTADPNGLRRQLRERRRVGKCWKDLSKPSPLLVLMYSEAAERIM
;
A
#
# COMPACT_ATOMS: atom_id res chain seq x y z
N MET A 1 -40.55 -6.96 71.65
CA MET A 1 -40.78 -6.96 70.19
C MET A 1 -40.05 -8.14 69.57
N ARG A 2 -40.72 -8.86 68.65
CA ARG A 2 -40.26 -10.11 67.99
C ARG A 2 -39.01 -9.92 67.08
N PRO A 3 -38.34 -11.02 66.65
CA PRO A 3 -36.91 -11.08 66.27
C PRO A 3 -36.63 -11.40 64.78
N ALA A 4 -35.37 -11.77 64.46
CA ALA A 4 -34.85 -12.55 63.30
C ALA A 4 -34.44 -11.76 62.02
N LYS A 5 -33.44 -12.10 61.18
CA LYS A 5 -32.46 -13.22 61.02
C LYS A 5 -31.45 -12.84 59.88
N ARG A 6 -30.22 -13.38 59.96
CA ARG A 6 -29.30 -13.95 58.90
C ARG A 6 -29.14 -13.21 57.55
N ALA A 7 -27.93 -12.78 57.15
CA ALA A 7 -26.73 -13.50 56.62
C ALA A 7 -26.70 -13.68 55.08
N LEU A 8 -25.46 -13.68 54.53
CA LEU A 8 -24.98 -13.89 53.14
C LEU A 8 -24.75 -12.58 52.35
N GLY A 9 -23.56 -12.26 51.83
CA GLY A 9 -22.27 -12.95 51.77
C GLY A 9 -21.28 -12.17 50.87
N SER A 10 -19.99 -12.42 51.13
CA SER A 10 -18.85 -12.45 50.18
C SER A 10 -18.47 -11.17 49.41
N ARG A 11 -17.38 -10.46 49.78
CA ARG A 11 -15.94 -10.70 49.51
C ARG A 11 -15.43 -10.30 48.10
N CYS A 12 -14.42 -9.41 48.13
CA CYS A 12 -13.22 -9.36 47.27
C CYS A 12 -13.38 -8.80 45.83
N PHE A 13 -12.43 -8.11 45.18
CA PHE A 13 -10.98 -7.93 45.35
C PHE A 13 -10.53 -6.63 44.61
N GLU A 14 -9.41 -6.03 45.04
CA GLU A 14 -8.67 -4.92 44.42
C GLU A 14 -8.21 -5.19 42.98
N GLY A 15 -8.02 -4.11 42.20
CA GLY A 15 -7.36 -4.16 40.90
C GLY A 15 -7.07 -2.78 40.34
N THR A 16 -5.90 -2.25 40.65
CA THR A 16 -5.31 -0.98 40.16
C THR A 16 -5.28 -0.97 38.62
N LYS A 17 -6.15 -0.19 37.98
CA LYS A 17 -6.10 0.03 36.52
C LYS A 17 -5.03 1.06 36.20
N ARG A 18 -3.99 0.64 35.49
CA ARG A 18 -2.92 1.50 34.95
C ARG A 18 -3.48 2.27 33.76
N VAL A 19 -3.61 3.60 33.90
CA VAL A 19 -4.01 4.50 32.82
C VAL A 19 -2.79 4.77 31.94
N VAL A 20 -2.84 4.39 30.66
CA VAL A 20 -1.84 4.79 29.67
C VAL A 20 -2.48 5.88 28.83
N VAL A 21 -1.94 7.10 28.94
CA VAL A 21 -2.34 8.26 28.12
C VAL A 21 -1.42 8.30 26.91
N ASP A 22 -1.99 8.06 25.72
CA ASP A 22 -1.29 8.27 24.46
C ASP A 22 -1.30 9.77 24.13
N ARG A 23 -0.12 10.37 23.91
CA ARG A 23 0.04 11.83 23.84
C ARG A 23 -0.54 12.47 22.58
N GLU A 24 -1.02 11.68 21.61
CA GLU A 24 -1.77 12.17 20.45
C GLU A 24 -3.30 12.21 20.65
N LEU A 25 -3.83 11.61 21.72
CA LEU A 25 -5.25 11.24 21.79
C LEU A 25 -6.05 11.89 22.93
N ASP A 26 -5.43 12.56 23.90
CA ASP A 26 -6.05 13.39 24.97
C ASP A 26 -7.46 12.95 25.48
N VAL A 27 -7.70 11.63 25.61
CA VAL A 27 -8.95 11.06 26.14
C VAL A 27 -8.61 9.83 26.99
N PRO A 28 -9.08 9.76 28.27
CA PRO A 28 -8.84 8.61 29.11
C PRO A 28 -9.79 7.45 28.76
N ILE A 29 -9.22 6.27 28.48
CA ILE A 29 -10.01 5.05 28.25
C ILE A 29 -10.30 4.37 29.59
N VAL A 30 -11.54 4.51 30.08
CA VAL A 30 -12.03 3.78 31.26
C VAL A 30 -13.09 2.77 30.82
N GLY A 31 -12.70 1.51 30.73
CA GLY A 31 -13.59 0.43 30.29
C GLY A 31 -14.65 0.05 31.34
N SER A 32 -15.93 0.24 30.98
CA SER A 32 -17.08 -0.48 31.54
C SER A 32 -18.07 -0.87 30.41
N ARG A 33 -18.75 -2.01 30.58
CA ARG A 33 -19.51 -2.74 29.54
C ARG A 33 -20.70 -2.00 28.91
N SER A 34 -21.02 -0.77 29.35
CA SER A 34 -22.05 0.09 28.73
C SER A 34 -21.51 0.99 27.61
N CYS A 35 -20.18 1.12 27.46
CA CYS A 35 -19.57 2.03 26.46
C CYS A 35 -19.58 1.50 25.01
N TYR A 36 -19.75 0.20 24.79
CA TYR A 36 -19.54 -0.42 23.46
C TYR A 36 -20.51 0.04 22.36
N VAL A 37 -21.73 0.45 22.69
CA VAL A 37 -22.73 0.88 21.70
C VAL A 37 -22.54 2.35 21.32
N TYR A 38 -22.22 3.20 22.32
CA TYR A 38 -21.90 4.61 22.12
C TYR A 38 -20.55 4.79 21.38
N GLU A 39 -19.55 3.98 21.72
CA GLU A 39 -18.25 3.95 21.05
C GLU A 39 -18.37 3.54 19.57
N ARG A 40 -19.24 2.59 19.21
CA ARG A 40 -19.45 2.21 17.80
C ARG A 40 -20.08 3.31 16.96
N HIS A 41 -21.03 4.06 17.52
CA HIS A 41 -21.66 5.17 16.80
C HIS A 41 -20.73 6.37 16.68
N ILE A 42 -19.98 6.70 17.73
CA ILE A 42 -18.97 7.75 17.68
C ILE A 42 -17.85 7.35 16.72
N ALA A 43 -17.32 6.12 16.80
CA ALA A 43 -16.30 5.63 15.88
C ALA A 43 -16.78 5.60 14.42
N ARG A 44 -18.02 5.15 14.15
CA ARG A 44 -18.58 5.22 12.79
C ARG A 44 -18.74 6.66 12.31
N LYS A 45 -19.33 7.54 13.12
CA LYS A 45 -19.54 8.95 12.75
C LYS A 45 -18.21 9.69 12.58
N TRP A 46 -17.18 9.32 13.35
CA TRP A 46 -15.82 9.84 13.27
C TRP A 46 -15.08 9.30 12.04
N ILE A 47 -15.16 8.01 11.75
CA ILE A 47 -14.66 7.42 10.49
C ILE A 47 -15.32 8.08 9.28
N TYR A 48 -16.64 8.29 9.30
CA TYR A 48 -17.35 8.96 8.22
C TYR A 48 -16.98 10.44 8.09
N ASN A 49 -16.89 11.19 9.19
CA ASN A 49 -16.53 12.61 9.14
C ASN A 49 -15.06 12.82 8.78
N MET A 50 -14.16 11.99 9.29
CA MET A 50 -12.74 12.04 8.95
C MET A 50 -12.52 11.62 7.50
N ALA A 51 -13.18 10.54 7.05
CA ALA A 51 -13.18 10.15 5.64
C ALA A 51 -13.83 11.21 4.73
N ALA A 52 -14.84 11.96 5.18
CA ALA A 52 -15.50 13.01 4.40
C ALA A 52 -14.71 14.33 4.34
N LYS A 53 -14.03 14.70 5.42
CA LYS A 53 -13.14 15.86 5.50
C LYS A 53 -11.85 15.61 4.69
N TRP A 54 -11.30 14.40 4.80
CA TRP A 54 -10.16 13.94 4.01
C TRP A 54 -10.50 13.82 2.50
N ARG A 55 -11.70 13.33 2.17
CA ARG A 55 -12.24 13.22 0.81
C ARG A 55 -12.35 14.53 0.04
N ARG A 56 -12.43 15.69 0.71
CA ARG A 56 -12.65 16.98 0.05
C ARG A 56 -11.36 17.76 -0.27
N SER A 57 -10.33 17.71 0.58
CA SER A 57 -9.14 18.55 0.40
C SER A 57 -7.94 17.83 -0.23
N LYS A 58 -7.63 16.59 0.18
CA LYS A 58 -6.41 15.86 -0.25
C LYS A 58 -6.64 14.99 -1.49
N ARG A 59 -7.90 14.63 -1.75
CA ARG A 59 -8.28 13.73 -2.85
C ARG A 59 -8.04 14.32 -4.24
N ARG A 60 -8.37 15.61 -4.44
CA ARG A 60 -8.33 16.20 -5.79
C ARG A 60 -6.89 16.29 -6.29
N GLU A 61 -5.96 16.75 -5.45
CA GLU A 61 -4.52 16.79 -5.73
C GLU A 61 -3.96 15.41 -6.07
N VAL A 62 -4.21 14.40 -5.22
CA VAL A 62 -3.74 13.03 -5.46
C VAL A 62 -4.33 12.42 -6.74
N ILE A 63 -5.59 12.73 -7.09
CA ILE A 63 -6.20 12.28 -8.35
C ILE A 63 -5.52 12.96 -9.54
N THR A 64 -5.23 14.26 -9.46
CA THR A 64 -4.51 14.97 -10.52
C THR A 64 -3.09 14.41 -10.71
N ASP A 65 -2.35 14.19 -9.62
CA ASP A 65 -1.03 13.57 -9.67
C ASP A 65 -1.08 12.14 -10.21
N TRP A 66 -2.13 11.40 -9.86
CA TRP A 66 -2.38 10.06 -10.38
C TRP A 66 -2.66 10.06 -11.89
N ASP A 67 -3.49 10.98 -12.36
CA ASP A 67 -3.79 11.11 -13.78
C ASP A 67 -2.53 11.52 -14.57
N LEU A 68 -1.71 12.40 -14.01
CA LEU A 68 -0.42 12.77 -14.57
C LEU A 68 0.54 11.57 -14.62
N LEU A 69 0.63 10.79 -13.54
CA LEU A 69 1.46 9.59 -13.49
C LEU A 69 1.02 8.56 -14.53
N LYS A 70 -0.29 8.29 -14.62
CA LYS A 70 -0.86 7.41 -15.66
C LYS A 70 -0.52 7.90 -17.06
N SER A 71 -0.68 9.20 -17.32
CA SER A 71 -0.38 9.80 -18.62
C SER A 71 1.09 9.61 -19.00
N LYS A 72 2.02 9.94 -18.10
CA LYS A 72 3.47 9.83 -18.35
C LYS A 72 3.96 8.39 -18.50
N THR A 73 3.25 7.43 -17.90
CA THR A 73 3.60 6.00 -17.92
C THR A 73 2.69 5.21 -18.85
N ASN A 74 1.88 5.85 -19.69
CA ASN A 74 1.00 5.17 -20.60
C ASN A 74 1.81 4.58 -21.76
N ILE A 75 1.82 3.26 -21.85
CA ILE A 75 2.56 2.51 -22.86
C ILE A 75 1.54 1.74 -23.68
N GLN A 76 0.96 2.42 -24.66
CA GLN A 76 0.09 1.80 -25.66
C GLN A 76 0.88 1.55 -26.94
N ASN A 77 0.48 0.50 -27.66
CA ASN A 77 1.03 0.15 -28.98
C ASN A 77 2.56 -0.07 -28.97
N VAL A 78 3.10 -0.58 -27.86
CA VAL A 78 4.47 -1.09 -27.84
C VAL A 78 4.46 -2.53 -28.30
N SER A 79 5.27 -2.81 -29.32
CA SER A 79 5.38 -4.14 -29.94
C SER A 79 6.61 -4.93 -29.48
N SER A 80 7.50 -4.33 -28.68
CA SER A 80 8.70 -5.02 -28.19
C SER A 80 9.10 -4.66 -26.76
N SER A 81 9.60 -5.65 -26.02
CA SER A 81 10.10 -5.50 -24.65
C SER A 81 11.34 -4.61 -24.54
N SER A 82 12.03 -4.36 -25.66
CA SER A 82 13.20 -3.47 -25.74
C SER A 82 12.83 -2.02 -26.06
N ASP A 83 11.54 -1.68 -26.15
CA ASP A 83 11.11 -0.31 -26.48
C ASP A 83 11.55 0.68 -25.37
N PRO A 84 12.25 1.77 -25.70
CA PRO A 84 12.74 2.76 -24.73
C PRO A 84 11.65 3.39 -23.86
N ARG A 85 10.40 3.40 -24.33
CA ARG A 85 9.24 3.90 -23.55
C ARG A 85 9.00 3.09 -22.28
N ILE A 86 9.38 1.81 -22.27
CA ILE A 86 9.30 0.93 -21.10
C ILE A 86 10.28 1.41 -20.02
N ILE A 87 11.54 1.62 -20.39
CA ILE A 87 12.58 2.17 -19.51
C ILE A 87 12.17 3.54 -18.96
N ARG A 88 11.70 4.44 -19.84
CA ARG A 88 11.24 5.77 -19.43
C ARG A 88 10.10 5.70 -18.41
N SER A 89 9.17 4.76 -18.58
CA SER A 89 8.05 4.61 -17.65
C SER A 89 8.49 4.07 -16.29
N PHE A 90 9.46 3.15 -16.24
CA PHE A 90 10.06 2.73 -14.97
C PHE A 90 10.72 3.90 -14.24
N LYS A 91 11.49 4.74 -14.94
CA LYS A 91 12.10 5.94 -14.35
C LYS A 91 11.07 6.87 -13.74
N VAL A 92 10.02 7.22 -14.49
CA VAL A 92 8.94 8.10 -13.99
C VAL A 92 8.26 7.53 -12.74
N ILE A 93 8.06 6.22 -12.67
CA ILE A 93 7.47 5.57 -11.50
C ILE A 93 8.45 5.63 -10.32
N ASP A 94 9.73 5.38 -10.56
CA ASP A 94 10.76 5.41 -9.52
C ASP A 94 11.01 6.79 -8.95
N ASP A 95 10.91 7.84 -9.76
CA ASP A 95 10.96 9.22 -9.29
C ASP A 95 9.88 9.49 -8.22
N VAL A 96 8.70 8.88 -8.38
CA VAL A 96 7.61 9.00 -7.40
C VAL A 96 7.86 8.11 -6.18
N LEU A 97 8.38 6.89 -6.37
CA LEU A 97 8.62 5.95 -5.26
C LEU A 97 9.78 6.41 -4.36
N CYS A 98 10.84 6.98 -4.95
CA CYS A 98 12.03 7.43 -4.26
C CYS A 98 11.97 8.93 -3.90
N GLY A 99 11.07 9.68 -4.53
CA GLY A 99 10.92 11.11 -4.34
C GLY A 99 10.50 11.49 -2.92
N GLY A 100 11.33 12.32 -2.27
CA GLY A 100 11.03 12.87 -0.94
C GLY A 100 9.79 13.75 -0.89
N GLN A 101 9.41 14.37 -2.02
CA GLN A 101 8.26 15.27 -2.13
C GLN A 101 6.95 14.55 -2.47
N SER A 102 7.00 13.28 -2.88
CA SER A 102 5.81 12.53 -3.26
C SER A 102 5.00 12.14 -2.03
N SER A 103 3.70 12.47 -2.04
CA SER A 103 2.81 12.09 -0.95
C SER A 103 2.76 10.56 -0.79
N THR A 104 2.59 10.10 0.44
CA THR A 104 2.42 8.68 0.78
C THR A 104 1.36 8.00 -0.08
N LEU A 105 0.26 8.70 -0.33
CA LEU A 105 -0.86 8.22 -1.16
C LEU A 105 -0.47 8.02 -2.62
N LEU A 106 0.30 8.96 -3.18
CA LEU A 106 0.78 8.88 -4.55
C LEU A 106 1.79 7.72 -4.70
N ARG A 107 2.64 7.47 -3.69
CA ARG A 107 3.55 6.30 -3.70
C ARG A 107 2.80 4.97 -3.79
N ARG A 108 1.68 4.82 -3.09
CA ARG A 108 0.84 3.61 -3.19
C ARG A 108 0.26 3.42 -4.59
N LEU A 109 -0.21 4.50 -5.20
CA LEU A 109 -0.69 4.48 -6.57
C LEU A 109 0.45 4.17 -7.55
N ALA A 110 1.66 4.67 -7.30
CA ALA A 110 2.84 4.34 -8.08
C ALA A 110 3.20 2.86 -7.98
N TYR A 111 3.09 2.24 -6.80
CA TYR A 111 3.23 0.79 -6.65
C TYR A 111 2.20 0.00 -7.47
N VAL A 112 0.93 0.43 -7.47
CA VAL A 112 -0.11 -0.18 -8.32
C VAL A 112 0.28 -0.06 -9.80
N ARG A 113 0.74 1.13 -10.24
CA ARG A 113 1.17 1.37 -11.62
C ARG A 113 2.41 0.57 -12.01
N LEU A 114 3.36 0.41 -11.09
CA LEU A 114 4.54 -0.44 -11.25
C LEU A 114 4.12 -1.88 -11.58
N MET A 115 3.13 -2.41 -10.87
CA MET A 115 2.64 -3.76 -11.12
C MET A 115 1.86 -3.90 -12.43
N ASP A 116 1.12 -2.87 -12.84
CA ASP A 116 0.52 -2.83 -14.18
C ASP A 116 1.59 -2.88 -15.28
N LEU A 117 2.66 -2.11 -15.12
CA LEU A 117 3.79 -2.10 -16.05
C LEU A 117 4.50 -3.45 -16.10
N PHE A 118 4.79 -4.07 -14.95
CA PHE A 118 5.33 -5.43 -14.91
C PHE A 118 4.45 -6.45 -15.62
N SER A 119 3.13 -6.40 -15.37
CA SER A 119 2.18 -7.34 -15.97
C SER A 119 2.14 -7.19 -17.50
N PHE A 120 2.14 -5.95 -17.99
CA PHE A 120 2.24 -5.66 -19.42
C PHE A 120 3.54 -6.17 -20.03
N LEU A 121 4.68 -5.84 -19.41
CA LEU A 121 6.01 -6.23 -19.89
C LEU A 121 6.20 -7.75 -19.91
N GLU A 122 5.79 -8.45 -18.86
CA GLU A 122 5.84 -9.91 -18.79
C GLU A 122 4.97 -10.56 -19.89
N GLY A 123 3.80 -9.99 -20.18
CA GLY A 123 2.96 -10.42 -21.30
C GLY A 123 3.64 -10.22 -22.66
N LEU A 124 4.33 -9.10 -22.85
CA LEU A 124 5.06 -8.78 -24.07
C LEU A 124 6.27 -9.70 -24.28
N ILE A 125 7.06 -9.94 -23.23
CA ILE A 125 8.17 -10.90 -23.24
C ILE A 125 7.66 -12.31 -23.57
N SER A 126 6.54 -12.72 -22.97
CA SER A 126 5.91 -14.01 -23.25
C SER A 126 5.49 -14.12 -24.72
N PHE A 127 4.93 -13.05 -25.30
CA PHE A 127 4.56 -12.99 -26.72
C PHE A 127 5.76 -13.06 -27.67
N GLU A 128 6.82 -12.29 -27.40
CA GLU A 128 8.08 -12.35 -28.17
C GLU A 128 8.69 -13.76 -28.13
N ARG A 129 8.63 -14.42 -26.97
CA ARG A 129 9.07 -15.81 -26.83
C ARG A 129 8.21 -16.77 -27.65
N MET A 130 6.89 -16.67 -27.56
CA MET A 130 5.97 -17.54 -28.31
C MET A 130 6.10 -17.38 -29.82
N SER A 131 6.48 -16.19 -30.29
CA SER A 131 6.74 -15.91 -31.71
C SER A 131 8.14 -16.32 -32.18
N GLY A 132 8.95 -16.96 -31.35
CA GLY A 132 10.28 -17.46 -31.70
C GLY A 132 11.35 -16.38 -31.84
N ARG A 133 11.06 -15.14 -31.42
CA ARG A 133 12.00 -14.00 -31.51
C ARG A 133 13.10 -14.04 -30.45
N VAL A 134 12.96 -14.91 -29.44
CA VAL A 134 13.93 -15.05 -28.34
C VAL A 134 14.15 -16.53 -28.06
N ILE A 135 15.41 -16.99 -28.19
CA ILE A 135 15.84 -18.36 -27.86
C ILE A 135 16.33 -18.38 -26.40
N ARG A 136 15.91 -19.40 -25.65
CA ARG A 136 15.94 -19.39 -24.18
C ARG A 136 17.22 -20.03 -23.61
N GLU A 137 17.79 -19.42 -22.57
CA GLU A 137 18.58 -20.15 -21.55
C GLU A 137 17.65 -20.84 -20.55
N ARG A 138 17.92 -22.12 -20.25
CA ARG A 138 17.16 -22.87 -19.23
C ARG A 138 17.18 -22.07 -17.90
N TYR A 139 16.04 -22.06 -17.19
CA TYR A 139 15.83 -21.39 -15.88
C TYR A 139 15.58 -19.87 -15.85
N TYR A 140 15.80 -19.13 -16.93
CA TYR A 140 15.47 -17.70 -16.95
C TYR A 140 13.98 -17.46 -17.28
N ARG A 141 13.22 -16.84 -16.37
CA ARG A 141 11.74 -16.64 -16.48
C ARG A 141 11.42 -15.21 -16.92
N ASP A 142 10.22 -15.00 -17.49
CA ASP A 142 9.72 -13.68 -17.94
C ASP A 142 9.79 -12.63 -16.83
N ALA A 143 9.44 -13.02 -15.61
CA ALA A 143 9.58 -12.21 -14.40
C ALA A 143 11.02 -11.81 -14.05
N SER A 144 12.03 -12.59 -14.45
CA SER A 144 13.45 -12.27 -14.26
C SER A 144 13.94 -11.31 -15.34
N ILE A 145 13.55 -11.53 -16.60
CA ILE A 145 13.80 -10.61 -17.71
C ILE A 145 13.22 -9.23 -17.39
N ALA A 146 11.98 -9.17 -16.91
CA ALA A 146 11.33 -7.92 -16.56
C ALA A 146 12.04 -7.18 -15.43
N ILE A 147 12.60 -7.89 -14.44
CA ILE A 147 13.43 -7.27 -13.40
C ILE A 147 14.74 -6.73 -13.99
N ASP A 148 15.34 -7.42 -14.94
CA ASP A 148 16.62 -7.00 -15.51
C ASP A 148 16.45 -5.79 -16.44
N ILE A 149 15.31 -5.69 -17.15
CA ILE A 149 14.88 -4.47 -17.85
C ILE A 149 14.61 -3.33 -16.85
N TYR A 150 14.01 -3.61 -15.70
CA TYR A 150 13.82 -2.60 -14.67
C TYR A 150 15.15 -2.15 -14.05
N MET A 151 16.11 -3.06 -13.90
CA MET A 151 17.47 -2.74 -13.44
C MET A 151 18.19 -1.82 -14.44
N SER A 152 18.03 -2.01 -15.75
CA SER A 152 18.65 -1.13 -16.74
C SER A 152 18.04 0.28 -16.78
N ALA A 153 16.88 0.47 -16.15
CA ALA A 153 16.28 1.79 -15.94
C ALA A 153 16.92 2.57 -14.77
N GLN A 154 17.77 1.93 -13.96
CA GLN A 154 18.37 2.52 -12.77
C GLN A 154 19.70 3.23 -13.11
N GLU A 155 19.96 4.35 -12.46
CA GLU A 155 21.17 5.15 -12.71
C GLU A 155 22.35 4.70 -11.84
N ASP A 156 22.08 4.26 -10.60
CA ASP A 156 23.10 3.70 -9.72
C ASP A 156 23.20 2.18 -9.89
N THR A 157 24.35 1.74 -10.41
CA THR A 157 24.67 0.33 -10.65
C THR A 157 25.90 -0.14 -9.86
N ALA A 158 26.34 0.64 -8.86
CA ALA A 158 27.54 0.35 -8.09
C ALA A 158 27.48 -0.98 -7.31
N ASP A 159 26.28 -1.35 -6.82
CA ASP A 159 25.99 -2.67 -6.25
C ASP A 159 24.81 -3.34 -6.97
N PRO A 160 25.07 -4.11 -8.05
CA PRO A 160 24.02 -4.77 -8.83
C PRO A 160 23.18 -5.77 -8.01
N ASN A 161 23.79 -6.43 -7.01
CA ASN A 161 23.11 -7.43 -6.19
C ASN A 161 22.18 -6.75 -5.18
N GLY A 162 22.65 -5.71 -4.51
CA GLY A 162 21.85 -4.86 -3.64
C GLY A 162 20.68 -4.21 -4.39
N LEU A 163 20.95 -3.66 -5.58
CA LEU A 163 19.93 -3.09 -6.45
C LEU A 163 18.87 -4.14 -6.81
N ARG A 164 19.28 -5.32 -7.29
CA ARG A 164 18.35 -6.40 -7.65
C ARG A 164 17.49 -6.82 -6.47
N ARG A 165 18.04 -6.88 -5.26
CA ARG A 165 17.29 -7.16 -4.03
C ARG A 165 16.27 -6.06 -3.75
N GLN A 166 16.65 -4.79 -3.88
CA GLN A 166 15.75 -3.65 -3.69
C GLN A 166 14.59 -3.65 -4.70
N LEU A 167 14.86 -3.90 -5.98
CA LEU A 167 13.80 -3.94 -7.01
C LEU A 167 12.84 -5.12 -6.81
N ARG A 168 13.36 -6.27 -6.35
CA ARG A 168 12.52 -7.41 -5.94
C ARG A 168 11.61 -7.04 -4.77
N GLU A 169 12.12 -6.31 -3.80
CA GLU A 169 11.36 -5.85 -2.66
C GLU A 169 10.27 -4.85 -3.05
N ARG A 170 10.58 -3.86 -3.90
CA ARG A 170 9.58 -2.96 -4.49
C ARG A 170 8.48 -3.72 -5.22
N ARG A 171 8.83 -4.77 -5.97
CA ARG A 171 7.86 -5.63 -6.63
C ARG A 171 7.00 -6.43 -5.63
N ARG A 172 7.56 -6.87 -4.51
CA ARG A 172 6.81 -7.56 -3.44
C ARG A 172 5.78 -6.63 -2.81
N VAL A 173 6.20 -5.44 -2.38
CA VAL A 173 5.32 -4.40 -1.83
C VAL A 173 4.28 -3.97 -2.86
N GLY A 174 4.69 -3.82 -4.12
CA GLY A 174 3.80 -3.53 -5.25
C GLY A 174 2.69 -4.55 -5.41
N LYS A 175 3.00 -5.85 -5.32
CA LYS A 175 1.98 -6.91 -5.36
C LYS A 175 0.97 -6.77 -4.24
N CYS A 176 1.41 -6.51 -3.01
CA CYS A 176 0.52 -6.28 -1.88
C CYS A 176 -0.45 -5.12 -2.16
N TRP A 177 0.05 -3.98 -2.62
CA TRP A 177 -0.81 -2.85 -2.99
C TRP A 177 -1.75 -3.16 -4.14
N LYS A 178 -1.28 -3.86 -5.17
CA LYS A 178 -2.10 -4.27 -6.32
C LYS A 178 -3.22 -5.21 -5.90
N ASP A 179 -2.95 -6.12 -4.97
CA ASP A 179 -3.95 -7.04 -4.44
C ASP A 179 -5.05 -6.31 -3.65
N LEU A 180 -4.66 -5.33 -2.83
CA LEU A 180 -5.61 -4.47 -2.11
C LEU A 180 -6.41 -3.55 -3.05
N SER A 181 -5.91 -3.30 -4.26
CA SER A 181 -6.51 -2.40 -5.24
C SER A 181 -7.30 -3.11 -6.35
N LYS A 182 -7.53 -4.44 -6.27
CA LYS A 182 -8.12 -5.24 -7.37
C LYS A 182 -9.38 -4.63 -8.01
N PRO A 183 -10.38 -4.15 -7.25
CA PRO A 183 -11.56 -3.53 -7.85
C PRO A 183 -11.31 -2.14 -8.43
N SER A 184 -10.32 -1.40 -7.90
CA SER A 184 -9.95 -0.07 -8.37
C SER A 184 -8.62 0.37 -7.75
N PRO A 185 -7.68 0.95 -8.54
CA PRO A 185 -6.45 1.56 -8.01
C PRO A 185 -6.69 2.54 -6.87
N LEU A 186 -7.83 3.25 -6.88
CA LEU A 186 -8.14 4.27 -5.88
C LEU A 186 -8.47 3.69 -4.50
N LEU A 187 -8.67 2.39 -4.36
CA LEU A 187 -8.94 1.76 -3.06
C LEU A 187 -7.72 1.82 -2.12
N VAL A 188 -6.50 1.90 -2.66
CA VAL A 188 -5.28 2.05 -1.83
C VAL A 188 -5.26 3.35 -1.01
N LEU A 189 -6.07 4.33 -1.44
CA LEU A 189 -6.23 5.61 -0.75
C LEU A 189 -6.98 5.49 0.57
N MET A 190 -7.72 4.40 0.79
CA MET A 190 -8.49 4.19 2.02
C MET A 190 -7.66 3.62 3.18
N TYR A 191 -6.45 3.15 2.91
CA TYR A 191 -5.58 2.56 3.93
C TYR A 191 -4.84 3.64 4.72
N SER A 192 -4.58 3.39 6.01
CA SER A 192 -3.76 4.27 6.84
C SER A 192 -2.27 4.08 6.53
N GLU A 193 -1.43 5.04 6.93
CA GLU A 193 0.04 4.91 6.85
C GLU A 193 0.56 3.75 7.69
N ALA A 194 -0.14 3.35 8.76
CA ALA A 194 0.21 2.18 9.55
C ALA A 194 0.23 0.87 8.72
N ALA A 195 -0.57 0.79 7.64
CA ALA A 195 -0.58 -0.37 6.75
C ALA A 195 0.76 -0.59 6.05
N GLU A 196 1.57 0.46 5.84
CA GLU A 196 2.88 0.36 5.19
C GLU A 196 3.91 -0.34 6.07
N ARG A 197 3.77 -0.30 7.39
CA ARG A 197 4.70 -0.94 8.33
C ARG A 197 4.57 -2.46 8.36
N ILE A 198 3.47 -2.99 7.81
CA ILE A 198 3.14 -4.41 7.82
C ILE A 198 3.50 -5.05 6.47
N MET A 199 3.62 -4.25 5.41
CA MET A 199 3.96 -4.72 4.07
C MET A 199 5.44 -4.98 3.94
#